data_AF-A0A0K1QF29-F1
#
_entry.id   AF-A0A0K1QF29-F1
#
_cell.length_a   1.000
_cell.length_b   1.000
_cell.length_c   1.000
_cell.angle_alpha   90.00
_cell.angle_beta   90.00
_cell.angle_gamma   90.00
#
_symmetry.space_group_name_H-M   'P 1'
#
loop_
_entity.id
_entity.type
_entity.pdbx_description
1 polymer ?
#
loop_
_entity_poly.entity_id
_entity_poly.type
_entity_poly.pdbx_seq_one_letter_code
_entity_poly.pdbx_strand_id
1 'polypeptide(L)'
;MERELGPLDHWVLSGAVGTWTPTPALRYSLHAFLWLPSELRIERIVRREREQYGDRILPGGDMAEVHAEFIAWTRGYDDGTAEGTNTLPCHEELLRRATNPVLRLSGPIPVEEAVERVLGEIRR
;
A
#
# COMPACT_ATOMS: atom_id res chain seq x y z
N MET A 1 -3.76 17.89 4.30
CA MET A 1 -3.03 16.92 5.14
C MET A 1 -2.42 17.57 6.39
N GLU A 2 -1.38 18.39 6.31
CA GLU A 2 -0.78 19.01 7.52
C GLU A 2 -1.76 19.86 8.35
N ARG A 3 -2.59 20.67 7.71
CA ARG A 3 -3.63 21.46 8.40
C ARG A 3 -4.67 20.59 9.13
N GLU A 4 -4.92 19.39 8.63
CA GLU A 4 -5.96 18.49 9.16
C GLU A 4 -5.40 17.55 10.21
N LEU A 5 -4.19 17.02 10.00
CA LEU A 5 -3.55 16.07 10.89
C LEU A 5 -2.69 16.74 11.96
N GLY A 6 -2.12 17.92 11.68
CA GLY A 6 -1.23 18.64 12.58
C GLY A 6 -1.85 19.01 13.94
N PRO A 7 -3.15 19.39 14.01
CA PRO A 7 -3.82 19.63 15.29
C PRO A 7 -4.22 18.37 16.07
N LEU A 8 -4.14 17.18 15.47
CA LEU A 8 -4.57 15.94 16.11
C LEU A 8 -3.42 15.32 16.91
N ASP A 9 -3.72 14.85 18.12
CA ASP A 9 -2.75 14.15 18.97
C ASP A 9 -2.32 12.81 18.36
N HIS A 10 -3.25 12.12 17.70
CA HIS A 10 -3.04 10.80 17.09
C HIS A 10 -3.76 10.69 15.75
N TRP A 11 -3.09 10.09 14.77
CA TRP A 11 -3.65 9.82 13.45
C TRP A 11 -2.99 8.60 12.83
N VAL A 12 -3.73 7.94 11.93
CA VAL A 12 -3.22 6.87 11.07
C VAL A 12 -3.45 7.29 9.63
N LEU A 13 -2.44 7.08 8.80
CA LEU A 13 -2.45 7.45 7.39
C LEU A 13 -2.05 6.23 6.57
N SER A 14 -2.88 5.83 5.61
CA SER A 14 -2.69 4.61 4.81
C SER A 14 -2.68 4.90 3.31
N GLY A 15 -1.85 4.17 2.58
CA GLY A 15 -1.66 4.31 1.14
C GLY A 15 -0.21 4.68 0.80
N ALA A 16 0.06 4.99 -0.46
CA ALA A 16 1.38 5.40 -0.94
C ALA A 16 1.70 6.88 -0.57
N VAL A 17 1.30 7.31 0.62
CA VAL A 17 1.18 8.74 0.97
C VAL A 17 2.51 9.48 0.94
N GLY A 18 3.58 8.80 1.34
CA GLY A 18 4.93 9.35 1.26
C GLY A 18 5.45 9.54 -0.17
N THR A 19 4.78 8.99 -1.17
CA THR A 19 5.08 9.18 -2.59
C THR A 19 4.21 10.25 -3.26
N TRP A 20 3.03 10.54 -2.70
CA TRP A 20 2.10 11.58 -3.20
C TRP A 20 2.40 12.96 -2.65
N THR A 21 3.00 13.02 -1.47
CA THR A 21 3.34 14.29 -0.84
C THR A 21 4.57 14.07 0.04
N PRO A 22 5.78 14.41 -0.45
CA PRO A 22 6.94 14.54 0.42
C PRO A 22 6.68 15.76 1.30
N THR A 23 5.87 15.59 2.34
CA THR A 23 5.50 16.67 3.26
C THR A 23 6.41 16.57 4.47
N PRO A 24 7.52 17.34 4.51
CA PRO A 24 8.48 17.25 5.60
C PRO A 24 7.91 17.67 6.96
N ALA A 25 6.71 18.27 7.05
CA ALA A 25 6.17 18.71 8.33
C ALA A 25 5.37 17.64 9.09
N LEU A 26 4.99 16.52 8.44
CA LEU A 26 4.39 15.41 9.18
C LEU A 26 5.47 14.56 9.85
N ARG A 27 5.39 14.47 11.17
CA ARG A 27 6.24 13.61 11.99
C ARG A 27 5.52 12.28 12.21
N TYR A 28 6.00 11.23 11.56
CA TYR A 28 5.52 9.87 11.78
C TYR A 28 6.17 9.30 13.04
N SER A 29 5.37 8.71 13.93
CA SER A 29 5.89 7.92 15.05
C SER A 29 6.29 6.51 14.62
N LEU A 30 5.62 5.95 13.62
CA LEU A 30 5.86 4.59 13.10
C LEU A 30 5.50 4.53 11.61
N HIS A 31 6.36 3.90 10.81
CA HIS A 31 5.99 3.39 9.48
C HIS A 31 5.67 1.90 9.60
N ALA A 32 4.45 1.50 9.22
CA ALA A 32 4.10 0.10 9.05
C ALA A 32 4.09 -0.23 7.55
N PHE A 33 5.03 -1.06 7.10
CA PHE A 33 5.16 -1.46 5.70
C PHE A 33 4.62 -2.88 5.51
N LEU A 34 3.57 -3.00 4.71
CA LEU A 34 2.93 -4.28 4.38
C LEU A 34 3.41 -4.74 3.00
N TRP A 35 3.97 -5.94 2.95
CA TRP A 35 4.37 -6.56 1.69
C TRP A 35 3.84 -7.98 1.60
N LEU A 36 3.40 -8.38 0.42
CA LEU A 36 2.92 -9.72 0.10
C LEU A 36 3.55 -10.14 -1.23
N PRO A 37 3.91 -11.42 -1.44
CA PRO A 37 4.38 -11.89 -2.75
C PRO A 37 3.41 -11.49 -3.88
N SER A 38 3.98 -11.08 -5.02
CA SER A 38 3.22 -10.51 -6.15
C SER A 38 2.04 -11.37 -6.58
N GLU A 39 2.23 -12.68 -6.78
CA GLU A 39 1.15 -13.57 -7.22
C GLU A 39 -0.02 -13.63 -6.24
N LEU A 40 0.25 -13.72 -4.93
CA LEU A 40 -0.81 -13.68 -3.91
C LEU A 40 -1.53 -12.33 -3.86
N ARG A 41 -0.79 -11.24 -4.10
CA ARG A 41 -1.36 -9.88 -4.16
C ARG A 41 -2.29 -9.74 -5.36
N ILE A 42 -1.85 -10.19 -6.53
CA ILE A 42 -2.65 -10.16 -7.77
C ILE A 42 -3.90 -11.02 -7.63
N GLU A 43 -3.79 -12.24 -7.07
CA GLU A 43 -4.95 -13.10 -6.82
C GLU A 43 -6.01 -12.38 -5.96
N ARG A 44 -5.58 -11.76 -4.85
CA ARG A 44 -6.49 -11.00 -3.97
C ARG A 44 -7.13 -9.81 -4.67
N ILE A 45 -6.37 -9.10 -5.52
CA ILE A 45 -6.87 -7.95 -6.28
C ILE A 45 -7.90 -8.42 -7.31
N VAL A 46 -7.59 -9.43 -8.12
CA VAL A 46 -8.52 -10.00 -9.12
C VAL A 46 -9.81 -10.45 -8.46
N ARG A 47 -9.73 -11.15 -7.32
CA ARG A 47 -10.93 -11.56 -6.57
C ARG A 47 -11.78 -10.37 -6.15
N ARG A 48 -11.18 -9.32 -5.58
CA ARG A 48 -11.91 -8.11 -5.17
C ARG A 48 -12.53 -7.38 -6.36
N GLU A 49 -11.80 -7.24 -7.46
CA GLU A 49 -12.30 -6.62 -8.69
C GLU A 49 -13.49 -7.41 -9.26
N ARG A 50 -13.42 -8.75 -9.22
CA ARG A 50 -14.50 -9.64 -9.64
C ARG A 50 -15.74 -9.51 -8.75
N GLU A 51 -15.56 -9.42 -7.44
CA GLU A 51 -16.65 -9.19 -6.48
C GLU A 51 -17.34 -7.83 -6.69
N GLN A 52 -16.56 -6.79 -7.03
CA GLN A 52 -17.07 -5.43 -7.19
C GLN A 52 -17.70 -5.18 -8.56
N TYR A 53 -17.08 -5.67 -9.64
CA TYR A 53 -17.47 -5.32 -11.01
C TYR A 53 -18.12 -6.48 -11.79
N GLY A 54 -18.08 -7.70 -11.26
CA GLY A 54 -18.72 -8.87 -11.87
C GLY A 54 -18.25 -9.11 -13.30
N ASP A 55 -19.19 -9.29 -14.23
CA ASP A 55 -18.89 -9.63 -15.62
C ASP A 55 -18.34 -8.47 -16.47
N ARG A 56 -18.39 -7.23 -15.96
CA ARG A 56 -17.86 -6.07 -16.68
C ARG A 56 -16.37 -6.17 -16.97
N ILE A 57 -15.62 -6.86 -16.12
CA ILE A 57 -14.16 -7.03 -16.25
C ILE A 57 -13.76 -8.29 -17.05
N LEU A 58 -14.72 -9.12 -17.48
CA LEU A 58 -14.43 -10.29 -18.33
C LEU A 58 -14.29 -9.90 -19.80
N PRO A 59 -13.69 -10.77 -20.64
CA PRO A 59 -13.68 -10.58 -22.09
C PRO A 59 -15.09 -10.27 -22.65
N GLY A 60 -15.19 -9.15 -23.37
CA GLY A 60 -16.46 -8.65 -23.93
C GLY A 60 -17.25 -7.71 -23.00
N GLY A 61 -16.82 -7.55 -21.74
CA GLY A 61 -17.33 -6.53 -20.82
C GLY A 61 -16.75 -5.15 -21.08
N ASP A 62 -17.45 -4.10 -20.65
CA ASP A 62 -17.08 -2.69 -20.87
C ASP A 62 -15.88 -2.21 -20.04
N MET A 63 -15.43 -3.00 -19.06
CA MET A 63 -14.23 -2.73 -18.23
C MET A 63 -13.09 -3.71 -18.50
N ALA A 64 -13.20 -4.61 -19.49
CA ALA A 64 -12.23 -5.67 -19.73
C ALA A 64 -10.81 -5.14 -19.97
N GLU A 65 -10.66 -4.15 -20.84
CA GLU A 65 -9.37 -3.56 -21.20
C GLU A 65 -8.76 -2.80 -20.01
N VAL A 66 -9.56 -1.95 -19.36
CA VAL A 66 -9.13 -1.18 -18.18
C VAL A 66 -8.69 -2.11 -17.04
N HIS A 67 -9.41 -3.21 -16.82
CA HIS A 67 -9.03 -4.21 -15.82
C HIS A 67 -7.71 -4.90 -16.17
N ALA A 68 -7.52 -5.29 -17.44
CA ALA A 68 -6.28 -5.93 -17.89
C ALA A 68 -5.07 -4.98 -17.73
N GLU A 69 -5.21 -3.71 -18.11
CA GLU A 69 -4.19 -2.69 -17.92
C GLU A 69 -3.88 -2.47 -16.43
N PHE A 70 -4.90 -2.41 -15.58
CA PHE A 70 -4.74 -2.27 -14.13
C PHE A 70 -3.98 -3.45 -13.51
N ILE A 71 -4.29 -4.69 -13.91
CA ILE A 71 -3.56 -5.88 -13.44
C ILE A 71 -2.11 -5.86 -13.94
N ALA A 72 -1.87 -5.49 -15.20
CA ALA A 72 -0.52 -5.37 -15.76
C ALA A 72 0.31 -4.33 -14.99
N TRP A 73 -0.25 -3.15 -14.75
CA TRP A 73 0.38 -2.10 -13.94
C TRP A 73 0.67 -2.59 -12.51
N THR A 74 -0.27 -3.27 -11.87
CA THR A 74 -0.09 -3.79 -10.50
C THR A 74 1.06 -4.82 -10.40
N ARG A 75 1.30 -5.61 -11.46
CA ARG A 75 2.41 -6.57 -11.49
C ARG A 75 3.78 -5.90 -11.47
N GLY A 76 3.90 -4.70 -12.03
CA GLY A 76 5.14 -3.94 -12.05
C GLY A 76 5.53 -3.29 -10.71
N TYR A 77 4.78 -3.55 -9.63
CA TYR A 77 5.08 -3.01 -8.30
C TYR A 77 6.47 -3.44 -7.81
N ASP A 78 6.77 -4.74 -7.84
CA ASP A 78 7.96 -5.29 -7.19
C ASP A 78 9.25 -4.98 -7.96
N ASP A 79 9.20 -4.99 -9.30
CA ASP A 79 10.36 -4.74 -10.18
C ASP A 79 10.52 -3.26 -10.59
N GLY A 80 9.57 -2.41 -10.22
CA GLY A 80 9.60 -0.98 -10.52
C GLY A 80 9.22 -0.63 -11.97
N THR A 81 8.64 -1.57 -12.71
CA THR A 81 8.16 -1.32 -14.08
C THR A 81 6.80 -0.64 -14.12
N ALA A 82 6.05 -0.62 -13.00
CA ALA A 82 4.82 0.14 -12.91
C ALA A 82 5.11 1.64 -13.02
N GLU A 83 4.40 2.34 -13.91
CA GLU A 83 4.55 3.78 -14.07
C GLU A 83 4.21 4.53 -12.77
N GLY A 84 5.00 5.54 -12.44
CA GLY A 84 4.82 6.41 -11.28
C GLY A 84 5.66 6.02 -10.07
N THR A 85 5.24 6.46 -8.88
CA THR A 85 5.99 6.31 -7.63
C THR A 85 5.47 5.19 -6.72
N ASN A 86 4.41 4.50 -7.13
CA ASN A 86 3.82 3.40 -6.37
C ASN A 86 4.51 2.07 -6.71
N THR A 87 5.81 1.99 -6.44
CA THR A 87 6.64 0.80 -6.67
C THR A 87 7.41 0.44 -5.40
N LEU A 88 7.79 -0.84 -5.29
CA LEU A 88 8.60 -1.33 -4.19
C LEU A 88 9.92 -0.56 -4.05
N PRO A 89 10.71 -0.31 -5.11
CA PRO A 89 11.94 0.50 -4.99
C PRO A 89 11.70 1.91 -4.44
N CYS A 90 10.62 2.59 -4.86
CA CYS A 90 10.26 3.91 -4.34
C CYS A 90 9.90 3.86 -2.85
N HIS A 91 9.11 2.86 -2.43
CA HIS A 91 8.77 2.67 -1.02
C HIS A 91 9.98 2.29 -0.17
N GLU A 92 10.85 1.42 -0.68
CA GLU A 92 12.10 1.05 0.00
C GLU A 92 13.00 2.27 0.21
N GLU A 93 13.15 3.13 -0.79
CA GLU A 93 13.94 4.36 -0.67
C GLU A 93 13.34 5.34 0.34
N LEU A 94 12.02 5.44 0.40
CA LEU A 94 11.33 6.24 1.43
C LEU A 94 11.62 5.69 2.83
N LEU A 95 11.46 4.39 3.02
CA LEU A 95 11.67 3.75 4.32
C LEU A 95 13.15 3.80 4.74
N ARG A 96 14.08 3.74 3.79
CA ARG A 96 15.52 3.90 4.04
C ARG A 96 15.86 5.30 4.58
N ARG A 97 15.11 6.33 4.17
CA ARG A 97 15.28 7.71 4.63
C ARG A 97 14.49 8.03 5.90
N ALA A 98 13.61 7.15 6.35
CA ALA A 98 12.81 7.36 7.55
C ALA A 98 13.70 7.49 8.78
N THR A 99 13.40 8.47 9.63
CA THR A 99 14.10 8.70 10.90
C THR A 99 13.35 8.12 12.09
N ASN A 100 12.14 7.62 11.87
CA ASN A 100 11.29 6.96 12.85
C ASN A 100 11.31 5.43 12.65
N PRO A 101 10.88 4.64 13.66
CA PRO A 101 10.78 3.20 13.54
C PRO A 101 10.00 2.73 12.30
N VAL A 102 10.48 1.64 11.70
CA VAL A 102 9.84 0.96 10.57
C VAL A 102 9.53 -0.48 10.96
N LEU A 103 8.24 -0.80 11.05
CA LEU A 103 7.73 -2.17 11.21
C LEU A 103 7.45 -2.78 9.85
N ARG A 104 8.13 -3.88 9.52
CA ARG A 104 7.88 -4.65 8.29
C ARG A 104 6.98 -5.85 8.57
N LEU A 105 5.90 -5.92 7.80
CA LEU A 105 4.89 -6.97 7.80
C LEU A 105 4.93 -7.66 6.43
N SER A 106 5.86 -8.60 6.28
CA SER A 106 6.13 -9.28 5.01
C SER A 106 5.53 -10.69 5.00
N GLY A 107 4.71 -10.98 3.99
CA GLY A 107 4.08 -12.28 3.78
C GLY A 107 2.58 -12.29 4.10
N PRO A 108 1.93 -13.46 3.97
CA PRO A 108 0.50 -13.63 4.23
C PRO A 108 0.19 -13.67 5.73
N ILE A 109 0.58 -12.61 6.46
CA ILE A 109 0.33 -12.46 7.89
C ILE A 109 -1.19 -12.28 8.10
N PRO A 110 -1.82 -13.00 9.05
CA PRO A 110 -3.20 -12.77 9.44
C PRO A 110 -3.43 -11.31 9.87
N VAL A 111 -4.63 -10.79 9.61
CA VAL A 111 -4.93 -9.38 9.91
C VAL A 111 -4.79 -9.10 11.41
N GLU A 112 -5.27 -10.02 12.24
CA GLU A 112 -5.24 -9.94 13.69
C GLU A 112 -3.79 -9.86 14.19
N GLU A 113 -2.91 -10.73 13.69
CA GLU A 113 -1.49 -10.73 14.03
C GLU A 113 -0.81 -9.43 13.57
N ALA A 114 -1.11 -8.95 12.36
CA ALA A 114 -0.57 -7.69 11.85
C ALA A 114 -0.99 -6.51 12.74
N VAL A 115 -2.25 -6.46 13.16
CA VAL A 115 -2.79 -5.44 14.07
C VAL A 115 -2.10 -5.52 15.44
N GLU A 116 -1.97 -6.71 16.03
CA GLU A 116 -1.28 -6.89 17.31
C GLU A 116 0.16 -6.39 17.27
N ARG A 117 0.89 -6.70 16.19
CA ARG A 117 2.27 -6.22 16.00
C ARG A 117 2.34 -4.70 15.89
N VAL A 118 1.43 -4.08 15.13
CA VAL A 118 1.38 -2.61 15.01
C VAL A 118 1.06 -1.96 16.36
N LEU A 119 0.06 -2.46 17.09
CA LEU A 119 -0.30 -1.95 18.41
C LEU A 119 0.83 -2.14 19.43
N GLY A 120 1.58 -3.24 19.33
CA GLY A 120 2.76 -3.50 20.15
C GLY A 120 3.88 -2.49 19.93
N GLU A 121 4.06 -1.99 18.70
CA GLU A 121 5.07 -0.95 18.39
C GLU A 121 4.61 0.46 18.77
N ILE A 122 3.33 0.80 18.59
CA ILE A 122 2.80 2.14 18.94
C ILE A 122 2.83 2.40 20.45
N ARG A 123 2.77 1.36 21.28
CA ARG A 123 2.72 1.46 22.75
C ARG A 123 4.09 1.53 23.44
N ARG A 124 5.20 1.42 22.69
CA ARG A 124 6.56 1.53 23.25
C ARG A 124 6.97 3.00 23.41
#